data_AF-A0A820I9T5-F1
#
_entry.id   AF-A0A820I9T5-F1
#
_cell.length_a   1.000
_cell.length_b   1.000
_cell.length_c   1.000
_cell.angle_alpha   90.00
_cell.angle_beta   90.00
_cell.angle_gamma   90.00
#
_symmetry.space_group_name_H-M   'P 1'
#
loop_
_entity.id
_entity.type
_entity.pdbx_description
1 polymer ?
#
loop_
_entity_poly.entity_id
_entity_poly.type
_entity_poly.pdbx_seq_one_letter_code
_entity_poly.pdbx_strand_id
1 'polypeptide(L)'
;SDGLLGDAMHQQIIATFNCDLTTIDPALLRKGRLIANYEFNKLDLESSKILSDKLGFGTEGVTESMSLAEIFNQGDKDNKSIV
;
A
#
# COMPACT_ATOMS: atom_id res chain seq x y z
N SER A 1 8.44 -7.30 23.81
CA SER A 1 9.54 -6.48 24.36
C SER A 1 8.91 -5.40 25.21
N ASP A 2 9.31 -5.29 26.47
CA ASP A 2 8.79 -4.28 27.39
C ASP A 2 8.93 -2.88 26.78
N GLY A 3 7.83 -2.12 26.76
CA GLY A 3 7.75 -0.80 26.13
C GLY A 3 8.82 0.20 26.60
N LEU A 4 9.44 -0.05 27.75
CA LEU A 4 10.58 0.71 28.29
C LEU A 4 11.82 0.73 27.38
N LEU A 5 12.14 -0.38 26.69
CA LEU A 5 13.32 -0.42 25.81
C LEU A 5 13.07 0.27 24.45
N GLY A 6 11.80 0.25 24.01
CA GLY A 6 11.36 0.94 22.78
C GLY A 6 11.17 2.44 22.95
N ASP A 7 10.99 2.94 24.18
CA ASP A 7 10.97 4.38 24.48
C ASP A 7 12.39 4.94 24.67
N ALA A 8 13.32 4.12 25.15
CA ALA A 8 14.73 4.48 25.31
C ALA A 8 15.50 4.51 23.97
N MET A 9 15.11 3.65 23.03
CA MET A 9 15.63 3.63 21.66
C MET A 9 14.60 4.34 20.80
N HIS A 10 14.87 5.52 20.24
CA HIS A 10 13.95 6.27 19.35
C HIS A 10 13.70 5.55 17.99
N GLN A 11 13.64 4.22 17.99
CA GLN A 11 13.55 3.36 16.84
C GLN A 11 12.09 3.18 16.45
N GLN A 12 11.72 3.76 15.31
CA GLN A 12 10.43 3.51 14.68
C GLN A 12 10.50 2.20 13.89
N ILE A 13 9.49 1.35 14.05
CA ILE A 13 9.33 0.11 13.28
C ILE A 13 8.20 0.33 12.28
N ILE A 14 8.50 0.10 11.00
CA ILE A 14 7.53 0.13 9.90
C ILE A 14 7.37 -1.29 9.38
N ALA A 15 6.13 -1.75 9.29
CA ALA A 15 5.78 -3.05 8.72
C ALA A 15 4.69 -2.89 7.67
N THR A 16 4.83 -3.61 6.55
CA THR A 16 3.88 -3.63 5.45
C THR A 16 3.25 -5.01 5.34
N PHE A 17 1.93 -5.05 5.17
CA PHE A 17 1.18 -6.30 5.03
C PHE A 17 0.39 -6.26 3.73
N ASN A 18 0.43 -7.35 2.97
CA ASN A 18 -0.39 -7.54 1.77
C ASN A 18 -1.56 -8.48 2.08
N CYS A 19 -2.26 -8.22 3.18
CA CYS A 19 -3.38 -9.03 3.67
C CYS A 19 -4.37 -8.17 4.44
N ASP A 20 -5.59 -8.68 4.60
CA ASP A 20 -6.64 -8.03 5.39
C ASP A 20 -6.19 -7.86 6.84
N LEU A 21 -6.50 -6.71 7.45
CA LEU A 21 -6.15 -6.38 8.83
C LEU A 21 -6.67 -7.42 9.84
N THR A 22 -7.79 -8.08 9.53
CA THR A 22 -8.39 -9.15 10.35
C THR A 22 -7.51 -10.40 10.47
N THR A 23 -6.59 -10.60 9.53
CA THR A 23 -5.64 -11.74 9.51
C THR A 23 -4.37 -11.45 10.31
N ILE A 24 -4.13 -10.19 10.66
CA ILE A 24 -2.97 -9.76 11.46
C ILE A 24 -3.22 -10.12 12.93
N ASP A 25 -2.16 -10.50 13.65
CA ASP A 25 -2.24 -10.75 15.10
C ASP A 25 -2.86 -9.53 15.81
N PRO A 26 -4.03 -9.68 16.46
CA PRO A 26 -4.71 -8.60 17.16
C PRO A 26 -3.86 -7.94 18.25
N ALA A 27 -2.81 -8.63 18.74
CA ALA A 27 -1.85 -8.06 19.67
C ALA A 27 -1.14 -6.83 19.12
N LEU A 28 -0.89 -6.75 17.81
CA LEU A 28 -0.26 -5.58 17.16
C LEU A 28 -1.20 -4.37 17.10
N LEU A 29 -2.51 -4.62 16.99
CA LEU A 29 -3.55 -3.59 16.89
C LEU A 29 -3.95 -2.98 18.23
N ARG A 30 -3.44 -3.51 19.35
CA ARG A 30 -3.75 -2.99 20.69
C ARG A 30 -3.23 -1.56 20.84
N LYS A 31 -4.04 -0.72 21.49
CA LYS A 31 -3.69 0.66 21.83
C LYS A 31 -2.31 0.72 22.51
N GLY A 32 -1.43 1.59 22.03
CA GLY A 32 -0.07 1.76 22.53
C GLY A 32 0.99 0.89 21.84
N ARG A 33 0.64 0.08 20.83
CA ARG A 33 1.60 -0.67 20.01
C ARG A 33 1.70 -0.14 18.58
N LEU A 34 0.55 0.09 17.94
CA LEU A 34 0.48 0.78 16.65
C LEU A 34 0.25 2.28 16.89
N ILE A 35 1.14 3.11 16.34
CA ILE A 35 1.02 4.58 16.43
C ILE A 35 0.21 5.12 15.24
N ALA A 36 0.35 4.48 14.08
CA ALA A 36 -0.39 4.82 12.87
C ALA A 36 -0.63 3.56 12.03
N ASN A 37 -1.77 3.50 11.35
CA ASN A 37 -2.06 2.53 10.31
C ASN A 37 -2.36 3.30 9.02
N TYR A 38 -1.86 2.81 7.88
CA TYR A 38 -2.15 3.40 6.58
C TYR A 38 -2.53 2.30 5.60
N GLU A 39 -3.68 2.48 4.95
CA GLU A 39 -4.18 1.58 3.93
C GLU A 39 -3.91 2.16 2.54
N PHE A 40 -3.17 1.41 1.73
CA PHE A 40 -2.91 1.76 0.34
C PHE A 40 -4.11 1.40 -0.52
N ASN A 41 -4.96 2.39 -0.79
CA ASN A 41 -6.07 2.28 -1.72
C ASN A 41 -5.62 2.57 -3.16
N LYS A 42 -6.53 2.36 -4.12
CA LYS A 42 -6.34 2.84 -5.49
C LYS A 42 -6.02 4.34 -5.49
N LEU A 43 -5.08 4.74 -6.33
CA LEU A 43 -4.78 6.15 -6.56
C LEU A 43 -6.00 6.79 -7.22
N ASP A 44 -6.27 8.05 -6.91
CA ASP A 44 -7.26 8.81 -7.65
C ASP A 44 -6.87 8.94 -9.12
N LEU A 45 -7.82 9.36 -9.95
CA LEU A 45 -7.63 9.44 -11.40
C LEU A 45 -6.45 10.33 -11.81
N GLU A 46 -6.25 11.46 -11.13
CA GLU A 46 -5.19 12.42 -11.46
C GLU A 46 -3.82 11.86 -11.08
N SER A 47 -3.70 11.35 -9.84
CA SER A 47 -2.49 10.68 -9.36
C SER A 47 -2.12 9.46 -10.22
N SER A 48 -3.12 8.69 -10.65
CA SER A 48 -2.92 7.53 -11.53
C SER A 48 -2.37 7.96 -12.90
N LYS A 49 -2.93 9.02 -13.49
CA LYS A 49 -2.43 9.60 -14.76
C LYS A 49 -1.00 10.12 -14.62
N ILE A 50 -0.72 10.87 -13.56
CA ILE A 50 0.62 11.42 -13.29
C ILE A 50 1.64 10.28 -13.17
N LEU A 51 1.31 9.21 -12.44
CA LEU A 51 2.22 8.09 -12.29
C LEU A 51 2.40 7.32 -13.62
N SER A 52 1.30 7.07 -14.34
CA SER A 52 1.34 6.40 -15.64
C SER A 52 2.20 7.14 -16.67
N ASP A 53 2.08 8.47 -16.73
CA ASP A 53 2.88 9.32 -17.60
C ASP A 53 4.37 9.27 -17.21
N LYS A 54 4.68 9.33 -15.92
CA LYS A 54 6.05 9.18 -15.40
C LYS A 54 6.68 7.82 -15.73
N LEU A 55 5.87 6.76 -15.85
CA LEU A 55 6.32 5.44 -16.25
C LEU A 55 6.42 5.26 -17.77
N GLY A 56 6.03 6.25 -18.56
CA GLY A 56 6.10 6.22 -20.02
C GLY A 56 4.92 5.53 -20.71
N PHE A 57 3.84 5.21 -20.00
CA PHE A 57 2.62 4.63 -20.57
C PHE A 57 1.64 5.68 -21.11
N GLY A 58 1.84 6.96 -20.75
CA GLY A 58 0.94 8.06 -21.09
C GLY A 58 -0.33 8.07 -20.22
N THR A 59 -1.28 8.95 -20.55
CA THR A 59 -2.48 9.21 -19.71
C THR A 59 -3.79 8.76 -20.36
N GLU A 60 -3.78 8.42 -21.65
CA GLU A 60 -5.00 8.15 -22.43
C GLU A 60 -5.73 6.87 -22.01
N GLY A 61 -4.99 5.86 -21.54
CA GLY A 61 -5.53 4.58 -21.05
C GLY A 61 -6.02 4.60 -19.60
N VAL A 62 -5.78 5.70 -18.86
CA VAL A 62 -6.12 5.81 -17.44
C VAL A 62 -7.43 6.58 -17.29
N THR A 63 -8.55 5.88 -17.29
CA THR A 63 -9.89 6.46 -17.20
C THR A 63 -10.54 6.35 -15.82
N GLU A 64 -9.95 5.55 -14.94
CA GLU A 64 -10.45 5.30 -13.58
C GLU A 64 -9.30 5.28 -12.56
N SER A 65 -9.66 5.25 -11.28
CA SER A 65 -8.70 5.04 -10.20
C SER A 65 -8.03 3.67 -10.33
N MET A 66 -6.70 3.62 -10.19
CA MET A 66 -5.92 2.40 -10.35
C MET A 66 -5.05 2.11 -9.13
N SER A 67 -4.87 0.84 -8.81
CA SER A 67 -3.85 0.39 -7.87
C SER A 67 -2.45 0.60 -8.46
N LEU A 68 -1.45 0.67 -7.59
CA LEU A 68 -0.06 0.72 -8.04
C LEU A 68 0.29 -0.48 -8.93
N ALA A 69 -0.17 -1.67 -8.57
CA ALA A 69 0.06 -2.87 -9.37
C ALA A 69 -0.49 -2.75 -10.80
N GLU A 70 -1.71 -2.24 -10.96
CA GLU A 70 -2.29 -2.00 -12.30
C GLU A 70 -1.48 -0.96 -13.08
N ILE A 71 -1.02 0.12 -12.43
CA ILE A 71 -0.28 1.21 -13.10
C ILE A 71 1.12 0.75 -13.55
N PHE A 72 1.83 -0.03 -12.74
CA PHE A 72 3.18 -0.52 -13.06
C PHE A 72 3.19 -1.61 -14.13
N ASN A 73 2.08 -2.34 -14.32
CA ASN A 73 1.99 -3.48 -15.23
C ASN A 73 1.14 -3.21 -16.49
N GLN A 74 0.92 -1.96 -16.90
CA GLN A 74 0.10 -1.62 -18.09
C GLN A 74 0.61 -2.20 -19.41
N GLY A 75 1.91 -2.50 -19.51
CA GLY A 75 2.53 -3.14 -20.67
C GLY A 75 2.42 -4.67 -20.67
N ASP A 76 2.19 -5.28 -19.50
CA ASP A 76 2.04 -6.72 -19.38
C ASP A 76 0.58 -7.10 -19.65
N LYS A 77 0.32 -7.47 -20.91
CA LYS A 77 -0.89 -8.19 -21.29
C LYS A 77 -0.80 -9.63 -20.77
N ASP A 78 -0.93 -9.85 -19.47
CA ASP A 78 -1.42 -11.12 -18.91
C ASP A 78 -1.48 -11.07 -17.37
N ASN A 79 -2.68 -10.81 -16.86
CA ASN A 79 -3.29 -11.64 -15.83
C ASN A 79 -4.78 -11.34 -15.81
N LYS A 80 -5.54 -12.03 -16.67
CA LYS A 80 -6.96 -12.26 -16.37
C LYS A 80 -6.96 -12.96 -15.01
N SER A 81 -7.54 -12.33 -14.00
CA SER A 81 -7.83 -13.00 -12.73
C SER A 81 -8.55 -14.32 -13.04
N ILE A 82 -7.80 -15.41 -12.90
CA ILE A 82 -8.38 -16.71 -12.71
C ILE A 82 -8.65 -16.74 -11.20
N VAL A 83 -9.93 -16.94 -10.87
CA VAL A 83 -10.56 -17.05 -9.55
C VAL A 83 -10.85 -15.74 -8.82
#